data_AF-A0A8T7L6C2-F1
#
_entry.id   AF-A0A8T7L6C2-F1
#
_cell.length_a   1.000
_cell.length_b   1.000
_cell.length_c   1.000
_cell.angle_alpha   90.00
_cell.angle_beta   90.00
_cell.angle_gamma   90.00
#
_symmetry.space_group_name_H-M   'P 1'
#
loop_
_entity.id
_entity.type
_entity.pdbx_description
1 polymer ?
#
loop_
_entity_poly.entity_id
_entity_poly.type
_entity_poly.pdbx_seq_one_letter_code
_entity_poly.pdbx_strand_id
1 'polypeptide(L)'
;MEPEANLTLEEAQRLIAYLKAELERQRAVNAEMRRAAAEMARAFQESLARSHQAAQDGDLEQVRRIVIENRQAWSEWLRQIVEAAGRKP
;
A
#
# COMPACT_ATOMS: atom_id res chain seq x y z
N MET A 1 -40.78 3.87 12.77
CA MET A 1 -40.10 3.90 11.46
C MET A 1 -39.96 5.36 11.12
N GLU A 2 -38.75 5.90 11.23
CA GLU A 2 -38.52 7.29 10.80
C GLU A 2 -38.78 7.40 9.29
N PRO A 3 -39.37 8.51 8.81
CA PRO A 3 -39.60 8.68 7.39
C PRO A 3 -38.26 8.68 6.69
N GLU A 4 -38.10 7.79 5.70
CA GLU A 4 -36.98 7.85 4.77
C GLU A 4 -36.91 9.29 4.25
N ALA A 5 -35.83 10.00 4.60
CA ALA A 5 -35.62 11.36 4.16
C ALA A 5 -35.46 11.33 2.63
N ASN A 6 -36.55 11.59 1.91
CA ASN A 6 -36.53 11.73 0.47
C ASN A 6 -35.67 12.94 0.12
N LEU A 7 -34.43 12.68 -0.32
CA LEU A 7 -33.54 13.71 -0.84
C LEU A 7 -34.25 14.47 -1.96
N THR A 8 -34.14 15.79 -1.95
CA THR A 8 -34.55 16.59 -3.09
C THR A 8 -33.70 16.22 -4.32
N LEU A 9 -34.22 16.47 -5.52
CA LEU A 9 -33.51 16.17 -6.77
C LEU A 9 -32.12 16.81 -6.82
N GLU A 10 -31.98 18.04 -6.30
CA GLU A 10 -30.71 18.76 -6.24
C GLU A 10 -29.73 18.12 -5.26
N GLU A 11 -30.19 17.70 -4.08
CA GLU A 11 -29.36 16.99 -3.10
C GLU A 11 -28.92 15.62 -3.63
N ALA A 12 -29.80 14.91 -4.32
CA ALA A 12 -29.46 13.64 -4.98
C ALA A 12 -28.39 13.85 -6.07
N GLN A 13 -28.50 14.91 -6.87
CA GLN A 13 -27.49 15.25 -7.89
C GLN A 13 -26.14 15.60 -7.27
N ARG A 14 -26.12 16.40 -6.20
CA ARG A 14 -24.89 16.74 -5.46
C ARG A 14 -24.24 15.51 -4.84
N LEU A 15 -25.04 14.62 -4.24
CA LEU A 15 -24.56 13.36 -3.67
C LEU A 15 -23.96 12.46 -4.75
N ILE A 16 -24.61 12.33 -5.92
CA ILE A 16 -24.08 11.56 -7.05
C ILE A 16 -22.74 12.14 -7.52
N ALA A 17 -22.62 13.47 -7.63
CA ALA A 17 -21.38 14.12 -8.03
C ALA A 17 -20.24 13.84 -7.02
N TYR A 18 -20.54 13.95 -5.72
CA TYR A 18 -19.60 13.63 -4.65
C TYR A 18 -19.16 12.16 -4.69
N LEU A 19 -20.10 11.22 -4.79
CA LEU A 19 -19.78 9.78 -4.83
C LEU A 19 -18.96 9.40 -6.06
N LYS A 20 -19.19 10.03 -7.21
CA LYS A 20 -18.36 9.84 -8.41
C LYS A 20 -16.94 10.37 -8.21
N ALA A 21 -16.79 11.56 -7.64
CA ALA A 21 -15.47 12.12 -7.34
C ALA A 21 -14.72 11.25 -6.33
N GLU A 22 -15.41 10.76 -5.30
CA GLU A 22 -14.84 9.86 -4.30
C GLU A 22 -14.45 8.50 -4.90
N LEU A 23 -15.27 7.94 -5.80
CA LEU A 23 -14.93 6.70 -6.50
C LEU A 23 -13.67 6.84 -7.36
N GLU A 24 -13.52 7.95 -8.10
CA GLU A 24 -12.30 8.21 -8.87
C GLU A 24 -11.08 8.40 -7.97
N ARG A 25 -11.24 9.11 -6.85
CA ARG A 25 -10.19 9.24 -5.84
C ARG A 25 -9.75 7.87 -5.31
N GLN A 26 -10.69 6.99 -4.97
CA GLN A 26 -10.40 5.64 -4.49
C GLN A 26 -9.73 4.77 -5.56
N ARG A 27 -10.09 4.93 -6.85
CA ARG A 27 -9.42 4.25 -7.96
C ARG A 27 -7.95 4.67 -8.08
N ALA A 28 -7.68 5.97 -7.99
CA ALA A 28 -6.31 6.50 -8.02
C ALA A 28 -5.46 5.94 -6.87
N VAL A 29 -5.98 5.99 -5.64
CA VAL A 29 -5.29 5.45 -4.46
C VAL A 29 -5.05 3.94 -4.60
N ASN A 30 -6.02 3.19 -5.10
CA ASN A 30 -5.82 1.75 -5.35
C ASN A 30 -4.73 1.46 -6.38
N ALA A 31 -4.63 2.28 -7.43
CA ALA A 31 -3.59 2.13 -8.44
C ALA A 31 -2.20 2.41 -7.86
N GLU A 32 -2.06 3.46 -7.07
CA GLU A 32 -0.81 3.79 -6.35
C GLU A 32 -0.41 2.67 -5.38
N MET A 33 -1.36 2.14 -4.61
CA MET A 33 -1.08 1.06 -3.67
C MET A 33 -0.63 -0.23 -4.36
N ARG A 34 -1.25 -0.58 -5.51
CA ARG A 34 -0.80 -1.71 -6.34
C ARG A 34 0.61 -1.50 -6.88
N ARG A 35 0.94 -0.29 -7.31
CA ARG A 35 2.28 0.05 -7.79
C ARG A 35 3.31 -0.06 -6.68
N ALA A 36 3.04 0.53 -5.51
CA ALA A 36 3.93 0.44 -4.36
C ALA A 36 4.17 -1.01 -3.92
N ALA A 37 3.12 -1.84 -3.91
CA ALA A 37 3.23 -3.26 -3.62
C ALA A 37 4.10 -4.01 -4.65
N ALA A 38 3.99 -3.69 -5.94
CA ALA A 38 4.81 -4.29 -6.99
C ALA A 38 6.30 -3.89 -6.85
N GLU A 39 6.57 -2.62 -6.54
CA GLU A 39 7.93 -2.13 -6.29
C GLU A 39 8.57 -2.83 -5.08
N MET A 40 7.80 -3.00 -4.00
CA MET A 40 8.19 -3.78 -2.84
C MET A 40 8.51 -5.25 -3.18
N ALA A 41 7.63 -5.91 -3.93
CA ALA A 41 7.85 -7.31 -4.32
C ALA A 41 9.15 -7.46 -5.12
N ARG A 42 9.44 -6.51 -6.02
CA ARG A 42 10.69 -6.48 -6.78
C ARG A 42 11.91 -6.31 -5.85
N ALA A 43 11.90 -5.34 -4.95
CA ALA A 43 13.01 -5.10 -4.03
C ALA A 43 13.29 -6.33 -3.14
N PHE A 44 12.22 -7.01 -2.70
CA PHE A 44 12.35 -8.24 -1.92
C PHE A 44 12.95 -9.39 -2.72
N GLN A 45 12.50 -9.60 -3.95
CA GLN A 45 13.06 -10.64 -4.84
C GLN A 45 14.55 -10.40 -5.14
N GLU A 46 14.93 -9.15 -5.40
CA GLU A 46 16.33 -8.78 -5.62
C GLU A 46 17.18 -9.07 -4.39
N SER A 47 16.67 -8.72 -3.20
CA SER A 47 17.36 -8.97 -1.95
C SER A 47 17.49 -10.48 -1.65
N LEU A 48 16.47 -11.27 -1.95
CA LEU A 48 16.53 -12.74 -1.86
C LEU A 48 17.59 -13.31 -2.81
N ALA A 49 17.67 -12.82 -4.05
CA ALA A 49 18.67 -13.28 -5.00
C ALA A 49 20.10 -12.97 -4.51
N ARG A 50 20.33 -11.76 -3.96
CA ARG A 50 21.61 -11.37 -3.36
C ARG A 50 21.98 -12.23 -2.15
N SER A 51 21.00 -12.52 -1.29
CA SER A 51 21.20 -13.38 -0.11
C SER A 51 21.52 -14.82 -0.51
N HIS A 52 20.81 -15.34 -1.52
CA HIS A 52 21.07 -16.67 -2.07
C HIS A 52 22.48 -16.79 -2.63
N GLN A 53 22.91 -15.81 -3.44
CA GLN A 53 24.27 -15.80 -3.98
C GLN A 53 25.31 -15.75 -2.87
N ALA A 54 25.15 -14.87 -1.87
CA ALA A 54 26.06 -14.79 -0.73
C ALA A 54 26.15 -16.12 0.05
N ALA A 55 25.03 -16.83 0.19
CA ALA A 55 25.01 -18.15 0.80
C ALA A 55 25.76 -19.20 -0.05
N GLN A 56 25.62 -19.16 -1.38
CA GLN A 56 26.38 -20.02 -2.29
C GLN A 56 27.89 -19.75 -2.23
N ASP A 57 28.26 -18.49 -2.04
CA ASP A 57 29.66 -18.07 -1.90
C ASP A 57 30.24 -18.35 -0.50
N GLY A 58 29.41 -18.83 0.44
CA GLY A 58 29.79 -19.10 1.83
C GLY A 58 29.92 -17.86 2.72
N ASP A 59 29.50 -16.68 2.24
CA ASP A 59 29.54 -15.43 2.98
C ASP A 59 28.29 -15.26 3.87
N LEU A 60 28.31 -15.95 5.01
CA LEU A 60 27.23 -15.91 5.98
C LEU A 60 27.05 -14.52 6.64
N GLU A 61 28.10 -13.70 6.67
CA GLU A 61 27.99 -12.35 7.24
C GLU A 61 27.24 -11.43 6.27
N GLN A 62 27.48 -11.56 4.97
CA GLN A 62 26.70 -10.89 3.94
C GLN A 62 25.23 -11.32 3.97
N VAL A 63 24.94 -12.62 4.12
CA VAL A 63 23.56 -13.11 4.30
C VAL A 63 22.90 -12.44 5.51
N ARG A 64 23.58 -12.41 6.65
CA ARG A 64 23.07 -11.80 7.89
C ARG A 64 22.79 -10.31 7.69
N ARG A 65 23.71 -9.57 7.07
CA ARG A 65 23.55 -8.15 6.75
C ARG A 65 22.32 -7.91 5.88
N ILE A 66 22.17 -8.65 4.79
CA ILE A 66 21.02 -8.52 3.88
C ILE A 66 19.70 -8.81 4.61
N VAL A 67 19.66 -9.82 5.48
CA VAL A 67 18.45 -10.14 6.26
C VAL A 67 18.07 -8.99 7.21
N ILE A 68 19.05 -8.36 7.87
CA ILE A 68 18.81 -7.23 8.77
C ILE A 68 18.31 -6.01 7.98
N GLU A 69 18.96 -5.69 6.86
CA GLU A 69 18.55 -4.61 5.95
C GLU A 69 17.11 -4.80 5.46
N ASN A 70 16.78 -6.02 5.01
CA ASN A 70 15.42 -6.38 4.61
C ASN A 70 14.43 -6.15 5.74
N ARG A 71 14.72 -6.64 6.95
CA ARG A 71 13.83 -6.47 8.09
C ARG A 71 13.52 -5.00 8.35
N GLN A 72 14.53 -4.13 8.32
CA GLN A 72 14.35 -2.70 8.53
C GLN A 72 13.48 -2.07 7.43
N ALA A 73 13.77 -2.38 6.16
CA ALA A 73 12.98 -1.89 5.02
C ALA A 73 11.51 -2.35 5.10
N TRP A 74 11.27 -3.61 5.48
CA TRP A 74 9.92 -4.15 5.70
C TRP A 74 9.18 -3.46 6.83
N SER A 75 9.83 -3.25 7.98
CA SER A 75 9.23 -2.55 9.12
C SER A 75 8.86 -1.12 8.77
N GLU A 76 9.75 -0.41 8.07
CA GLU A 76 9.51 0.97 7.63
C GLU A 76 8.34 1.04 6.64
N TRP A 77 8.27 0.11 5.70
CA TRP A 77 7.18 0.08 4.74
C TRP A 77 5.83 -0.25 5.38
N LEU A 78 5.78 -1.25 6.28
CA LEU A 78 4.57 -1.55 7.04
C LEU A 78 4.07 -0.35 7.84
N ARG A 79 4.99 0.43 8.44
CA ARG A 79 4.65 1.68 9.12
C ARG A 79 3.99 2.67 8.17
N GLN A 80 4.52 2.85 6.96
CA GLN A 80 3.94 3.76 5.96
C GLN A 80 2.53 3.32 5.50
N ILE A 81 2.28 2.01 5.31
CA ILE A 81 0.91 1.53 5.01
C ILE A 81 -0.03 1.88 6.17
N VAL A 82 0.38 1.56 7.41
CA VAL A 82 -0.47 1.77 8.59
C VAL A 82 -0.76 3.26 8.78
N GLU A 83 0.22 4.14 8.59
CA GLU A 83 0.03 5.59 8.62
C GLU A 83 -0.93 6.06 7.51
N ALA A 84 -0.78 5.54 6.29
CA ALA A 84 -1.68 5.87 5.17
C ALA A 84 -3.11 5.37 5.42
N ALA A 85 -3.29 4.18 6.00
CA ALA A 85 -4.60 3.62 6.32
C ALA A 85 -5.25 4.29 7.56
N GLY A 86 -4.44 4.78 8.50
CA GLY A 86 -4.90 5.46 9.72
C GLY A 86 -5.31 6.93 9.51
N ARG A 87 -4.87 7.56 8.41
CA ARG A 87 -5.39 8.86 7.99
C ARG A 87 -6.83 8.68 7.49
N LYS A 88 -7.80 8.89 8.39
CA LYS A 88 -9.19 9.14 7.98
C LYS A 88 -9.21 10.35 7.02
N PRO A 89 -10.04 10.31 5.97
CA PRO A 89 -10.15 11.41 5.01
C PRO A 89 -10.56 12.72 5.68
#